data_AF-A0A3B9ATQ6-F1
#
_entry.id   AF-A0A3B9ATQ6-F1
#
_cell.length_a   1.000
_cell.length_b   1.000
_cell.length_c   1.000
_cell.angle_alpha   90.00
_cell.angle_beta   90.00
_cell.angle_gamma   90.00
#
_symmetry.space_group_name_H-M   'P 1'
#
loop_
_entity.id
_entity.type
_entity.pdbx_description
1 polymer ?
#
loop_
_entity_poly.entity_id
_entity_poly.type
_entity_poly.pdbx_seq_one_letter_code
_entity_poly.pdbx_strand_id
1 'polypeptide(L)'
;MKVNQVSAIQLLDLLGEDELISVSKATGVDYKAKKLPGKLVLQLLLYGLLSGKELSWRVLEVLAQSRRFQYLADQSVRFETDHSSLAERVSHIKLEYFKTMFERVSVLLEQRCPPQVLSSYKLVSCDSTFVSLAASLLKMGGMNIGVPTRKKKDHHPVAVKFSVGFNGIGIKNARFYHTPEQKSDDLSLRQLIREQNWED
;
A
#
# COMPACT_ATOMS: atom_id res chain seq x y z
N MET A 1 10.20 -20.95 -18.28
CA MET A 1 8.92 -20.22 -18.21
C MET A 1 9.12 -18.81 -18.73
N LYS A 2 8.43 -18.40 -19.80
CA LYS A 2 8.35 -16.97 -20.14
C LYS A 2 7.48 -16.31 -19.07
N VAL A 3 8.04 -15.34 -18.35
CA VAL A 3 7.24 -14.49 -17.46
C VAL A 3 6.36 -13.63 -18.35
N ASN A 4 5.05 -13.88 -18.35
CA ASN A 4 4.11 -12.98 -19.01
C ASN A 4 4.17 -11.63 -18.29
N GLN A 5 4.61 -10.59 -18.99
CA GLN A 5 4.65 -9.24 -18.44
C GLN A 5 3.23 -8.72 -18.34
N VAL A 6 2.81 -8.36 -17.12
CA VAL A 6 1.51 -7.75 -16.84
C VAL A 6 1.73 -6.24 -16.67
N SER A 7 0.95 -5.43 -17.39
CA SER A 7 0.99 -3.97 -17.23
C SER A 7 0.17 -3.50 -16.03
N ALA A 8 0.49 -2.31 -15.51
CA ALA A 8 -0.25 -1.68 -14.41
C ALA A 8 -1.75 -1.50 -14.70
N ILE A 9 -2.10 -1.19 -15.95
CA ILE A 9 -3.50 -1.06 -16.36
C ILE A 9 -4.18 -2.40 -16.35
N GLN A 10 -3.55 -3.45 -16.91
CA GLN A 10 -4.17 -4.77 -16.95
C GLN A 10 -4.51 -5.27 -15.55
N LEU A 11 -3.72 -4.90 -14.52
CA LEU A 11 -4.06 -5.18 -13.13
C LEU A 11 -5.27 -4.38 -12.63
N LEU A 12 -5.43 -3.12 -13.07
CA LEU A 12 -6.57 -2.29 -12.71
C LEU A 12 -7.83 -2.64 -13.50
N ASP A 13 -7.72 -3.07 -14.75
CA ASP A 13 -8.83 -3.54 -15.57
C ASP A 13 -9.46 -4.80 -14.97
N LEU A 14 -8.72 -5.59 -14.20
CA LEU A 14 -9.27 -6.73 -13.44
C LEU A 14 -10.33 -6.28 -12.41
N LEU A 15 -10.23 -5.05 -11.88
CA LEU A 15 -11.25 -4.50 -10.98
C LEU A 15 -12.50 -4.05 -11.73
N GLY A 16 -12.37 -3.71 -13.01
CA GLY A 16 -13.43 -3.09 -13.80
C GLY A 16 -13.51 -1.57 -13.60
N GLU A 17 -13.76 -0.86 -14.68
CA GLU A 17 -13.86 0.61 -14.66
C GLU A 17 -15.03 1.12 -13.79
N ASP A 18 -16.16 0.41 -13.81
CA ASP A 18 -17.33 0.74 -13.00
C ASP A 18 -17.02 0.71 -11.50
N GLU A 19 -16.19 -0.23 -11.05
CA GLU A 19 -15.78 -0.31 -9.65
C GLU A 19 -14.81 0.81 -9.27
N LEU A 20 -13.86 1.15 -10.15
CA LEU A 20 -12.99 2.31 -9.92
C LEU A 20 -13.80 3.60 -9.77
N ILE A 21 -14.85 3.78 -10.57
CA ILE A 21 -15.77 4.91 -10.49
C ILE A 21 -16.58 4.85 -9.19
N SER A 22 -17.11 3.68 -8.84
CA SER A 22 -17.87 3.43 -7.62
C SER A 22 -17.08 3.79 -6.36
N VAL A 23 -15.85 3.28 -6.23
CA VAL A 23 -14.97 3.57 -5.10
C VAL A 23 -14.60 5.05 -5.04
N SER A 24 -14.33 5.67 -6.20
CA SER A 24 -14.00 7.11 -6.26
C SER A 24 -15.16 7.98 -5.79
N LYS A 25 -16.41 7.64 -6.16
CA LYS A 25 -17.63 8.31 -5.69
C LYS A 25 -17.86 8.10 -4.20
N ALA A 26 -17.82 6.84 -3.74
CA ALA A 26 -18.11 6.49 -2.35
C ALA A 26 -17.15 7.17 -1.36
N THR A 27 -15.88 7.27 -1.73
CA THR A 27 -14.84 7.88 -0.89
C THR A 27 -14.74 9.40 -1.06
N GLY A 28 -15.34 9.94 -2.13
CA GLY A 28 -15.23 11.34 -2.51
C GLY A 28 -13.81 11.76 -2.87
N VAL A 29 -12.96 10.81 -3.32
CA VAL A 29 -11.53 11.05 -3.57
C VAL A 29 -11.30 12.18 -4.59
N ASP A 30 -12.21 12.34 -5.54
CA ASP A 30 -12.12 13.32 -6.63
C ASP A 30 -12.82 14.64 -6.36
N TYR A 31 -13.37 14.83 -5.16
CA TYR A 31 -13.98 16.10 -4.78
C TYR A 31 -12.95 17.24 -4.90
N LYS A 32 -13.22 18.18 -5.81
CA LYS A 32 -12.32 19.31 -6.17
C LYS A 32 -10.96 18.90 -6.77
N ALA A 33 -10.76 17.65 -7.19
CA ALA A 33 -9.47 17.16 -7.70
C ALA A 33 -9.50 16.77 -9.20
N LYS A 34 -10.02 17.67 -10.05
CA LYS A 34 -10.26 17.39 -11.48
C LYS A 34 -8.99 17.04 -12.29
N LYS A 35 -7.84 17.63 -11.94
CA LYS A 35 -6.58 17.45 -12.68
C LYS A 35 -5.81 16.17 -12.30
N LEU A 36 -6.01 15.69 -11.09
CA LEU A 36 -5.30 14.54 -10.50
C LEU A 36 -6.31 13.58 -9.87
N PRO A 37 -7.16 12.93 -10.68
CA PRO A 37 -8.17 12.01 -10.15
C PRO A 37 -7.51 10.82 -9.45
N GLY A 38 -8.19 10.25 -8.46
CA GLY A 38 -7.69 9.14 -7.65
C GLY A 38 -7.26 7.94 -8.50
N LYS A 39 -8.02 7.62 -9.56
CA LYS A 39 -7.67 6.59 -10.55
C LYS A 39 -6.27 6.83 -11.15
N LEU A 40 -5.98 8.06 -11.58
CA LEU A 40 -4.69 8.42 -12.19
C LEU A 40 -3.54 8.34 -11.18
N VAL A 41 -3.78 8.78 -9.95
CA VAL A 41 -2.79 8.68 -8.86
C VAL A 41 -2.50 7.21 -8.54
N LEU A 42 -3.52 6.37 -8.45
CA LEU A 42 -3.38 4.94 -8.20
C LEU A 42 -2.63 4.24 -9.34
N GLN A 43 -2.98 4.54 -10.60
CA GLN A 43 -2.28 4.05 -11.79
C GLN A 43 -0.79 4.41 -11.74
N LEU A 44 -0.47 5.66 -11.40
CA LEU A 44 0.90 6.14 -11.34
C LEU A 44 1.71 5.43 -10.24
N LEU A 45 1.13 5.25 -9.06
CA LEU A 45 1.75 4.52 -7.96
C LEU A 45 2.02 3.06 -8.32
N LEU A 46 1.01 2.36 -8.86
CA LEU A 46 1.15 0.97 -9.31
C LEU A 46 2.20 0.84 -10.41
N TYR A 47 2.17 1.75 -11.39
CA TYR A 47 3.15 1.77 -12.47
C TYR A 47 4.58 1.94 -11.93
N GLY A 48 4.77 2.83 -10.97
CA GLY A 48 6.07 3.02 -10.32
C GLY A 48 6.53 1.80 -9.53
N LEU A 49 5.64 1.16 -8.75
CA LEU A 49 5.94 -0.08 -8.02
C LEU A 49 6.36 -1.21 -8.96
N LEU A 50 5.60 -1.42 -10.05
CA LEU A 50 5.88 -2.48 -11.03
C LEU A 50 7.12 -2.21 -11.88
N SER A 51 7.55 -0.95 -11.96
CA SER A 51 8.78 -0.57 -12.67
C SER A 51 10.05 -0.92 -11.87
N GLY A 52 9.94 -1.39 -10.63
CA GLY A 52 11.07 -1.79 -9.79
C GLY A 52 12.00 -0.65 -9.37
N LYS A 53 11.57 0.61 -9.53
CA LYS A 53 12.33 1.78 -9.11
C LYS A 53 11.94 2.17 -7.70
N GLU A 54 12.90 2.62 -6.89
CA GLU A 54 12.59 3.30 -5.64
C GLU A 54 11.62 4.45 -5.90
N LEU A 55 10.49 4.44 -5.20
CA LEU A 55 9.46 5.46 -5.35
C LEU A 55 9.88 6.72 -4.62
N SER A 56 10.00 7.81 -5.37
CA SER A 56 10.03 9.17 -4.85
C SER A 56 9.10 10.05 -5.66
N TRP A 57 8.70 11.20 -5.11
CA TRP A 57 7.85 12.15 -5.83
C TRP A 57 8.46 12.61 -7.17
N ARG A 58 9.79 12.76 -7.21
CA ARG A 58 10.52 13.09 -8.45
C ARG A 58 10.50 11.94 -9.46
N VAL A 59 10.62 10.70 -8.99
CA VAL A 59 10.48 9.53 -9.87
C VAL A 59 9.05 9.46 -10.43
N LEU A 60 8.03 9.67 -9.60
CA LEU A 60 6.63 9.66 -10.03
C LEU A 60 6.33 10.80 -11.03
N GLU A 61 6.91 11.99 -10.83
CA GLU A 61 6.83 13.11 -11.79
C GLU A 61 7.39 12.70 -13.16
N VAL A 62 8.60 12.12 -13.20
CA VAL A 62 9.23 11.65 -14.44
C VAL A 62 8.40 10.55 -15.11
N LEU A 63 7.82 9.63 -14.33
CA LEU A 63 6.96 8.58 -14.86
C LEU A 63 5.66 9.16 -15.42
N ALA A 64 5.04 10.14 -14.75
CA ALA A 64 3.81 10.80 -15.18
C ALA A 64 3.97 11.53 -16.53
N GLN A 65 5.15 12.11 -16.76
CA GLN A 65 5.49 12.80 -18.01
C GLN A 65 5.91 11.82 -19.13
N SER A 66 6.09 10.53 -18.81
CA SER A 66 6.50 9.54 -19.81
C SER A 66 5.33 9.21 -20.76
N ARG A 67 5.61 9.18 -22.07
CA ARG A 67 4.62 8.78 -23.08
C ARG A 67 4.03 7.41 -22.81
N ARG A 68 4.83 6.48 -22.26
CA ARG A 68 4.37 5.14 -21.88
C ARG A 68 3.26 5.22 -20.84
N PHE A 69 3.49 5.95 -19.75
CA PHE A 69 2.46 6.12 -18.73
C PHE A 69 1.23 6.85 -19.26
N GLN A 70 1.39 7.94 -20.01
CA GLN A 70 0.25 8.72 -20.52
C GLN A 70 -0.63 7.90 -21.47
N TYR A 71 -0.01 7.11 -22.35
CA TYR A 71 -0.73 6.14 -23.17
C TYR A 71 -1.46 5.10 -22.31
N LEU A 72 -0.80 4.60 -21.26
CA LEU A 72 -1.39 3.60 -20.39
C LEU A 72 -2.56 4.16 -19.55
N ALA A 73 -2.47 5.40 -19.10
CA ALA A 73 -3.49 6.03 -18.27
C ALA A 73 -4.66 6.62 -19.09
N ASP A 74 -4.76 6.25 -20.36
CA ASP A 74 -5.74 6.75 -21.35
C ASP A 74 -5.85 8.29 -21.32
N GLN A 75 -4.71 8.96 -21.18
CA GLN A 75 -4.65 10.41 -21.21
C GLN A 75 -4.58 10.86 -22.67
N SER A 76 -5.75 11.15 -23.25
CA SER A 76 -5.89 11.68 -24.61
C SER A 76 -5.20 13.04 -24.81
N VAL A 77 -4.99 13.78 -23.72
CA VAL A 77 -4.26 15.05 -23.66
C VAL A 77 -3.02 14.87 -22.79
N ARG A 78 -1.88 15.43 -23.23
CA ARG A 78 -0.62 15.41 -22.48
C ARG A 78 -0.87 15.91 -21.04
N PHE A 79 -0.74 14.99 -20.10
CA PHE A 79 -0.90 15.25 -18.68
C PHE A 79 0.44 15.72 -18.09
N GLU A 80 0.43 16.87 -17.42
CA GLU A 80 1.61 17.40 -16.73
C GLU A 80 1.29 17.66 -15.26
N THR A 81 2.23 17.25 -14.41
CA THR A 81 2.20 17.45 -12.97
C THR A 81 3.64 17.53 -12.46
N ASP A 82 3.83 18.21 -11.34
CA ASP A 82 5.10 18.29 -10.64
C ASP A 82 5.08 17.43 -9.37
N HIS A 83 6.26 17.13 -8.83
CA HIS A 83 6.41 16.36 -7.60
C HIS A 83 5.68 16.98 -6.40
N SER A 84 5.57 18.31 -6.34
CA SER A 84 4.88 19.02 -5.24
C SER A 84 3.37 18.77 -5.28
N SER A 85 2.76 18.87 -6.45
CA SER A 85 1.35 18.60 -6.70
C SER A 85 1.01 17.14 -6.43
N LEU A 86 1.90 16.21 -6.81
CA LEU A 86 1.75 14.79 -6.49
C LEU A 86 1.81 14.53 -4.98
N ALA A 87 2.81 15.11 -4.30
CA ALA A 87 2.97 14.97 -2.85
C ALA A 87 1.75 15.55 -2.11
N GLU A 88 1.32 16.76 -2.46
CA GLU A 88 0.14 17.41 -1.90
C GLU A 88 -1.12 16.60 -2.19
N ARG A 89 -1.26 16.07 -3.40
CA ARG A 89 -2.43 15.26 -3.75
C ARG A 89 -2.50 14.01 -2.88
N VAL A 90 -1.41 13.25 -2.77
CA VAL A 90 -1.39 12.02 -1.97
C VAL A 90 -1.60 12.32 -0.49
N SER A 91 -1.08 13.44 0.04
CA SER A 91 -1.29 13.81 1.44
C SER A 91 -2.75 14.15 1.78
N HIS A 92 -3.57 14.48 0.78
CA HIS A 92 -4.99 14.83 0.95
C HIS A 92 -5.96 13.72 0.53
N ILE A 93 -5.49 12.65 -0.14
CA ILE A 93 -6.32 11.49 -0.41
C ILE A 93 -6.65 10.80 0.91
N LYS A 94 -7.94 10.56 1.15
CA LYS A 94 -8.41 9.80 2.31
C LYS A 94 -7.89 8.37 2.25
N LEU A 95 -7.37 7.87 3.38
CA LEU A 95 -6.84 6.50 3.50
C LEU A 95 -7.85 5.44 3.06
N GLU A 96 -9.13 5.71 3.32
CA GLU A 96 -10.29 4.89 2.95
C GLU A 96 -10.30 4.56 1.46
N TYR A 97 -9.85 5.47 0.58
CA TYR A 97 -9.72 5.18 -0.85
C TYR A 97 -8.76 4.02 -1.11
N PHE A 98 -7.53 4.10 -0.60
CA PHE A 98 -6.53 3.04 -0.80
C PHE A 98 -6.92 1.74 -0.10
N LYS A 99 -7.51 1.84 1.09
CA LYS A 99 -8.01 0.67 1.84
C LYS A 99 -9.08 -0.08 1.05
N THR A 100 -10.12 0.62 0.60
CA THR A 100 -11.20 -0.01 -0.19
C THR A 100 -10.66 -0.59 -1.48
N MET A 101 -9.77 0.11 -2.19
CA MET A 101 -9.13 -0.44 -3.39
C MET A 101 -8.37 -1.74 -3.10
N PHE A 102 -7.57 -1.78 -2.04
CA PHE A 102 -6.80 -2.96 -1.64
C PHE A 102 -7.71 -4.14 -1.28
N GLU A 103 -8.78 -3.91 -0.52
CA GLU A 103 -9.76 -4.93 -0.13
C GLU A 103 -10.46 -5.52 -1.36
N ARG A 104 -10.85 -4.68 -2.33
CA ARG A 104 -11.47 -5.13 -3.59
C ARG A 104 -10.53 -6.00 -4.42
N VAL A 105 -9.27 -5.59 -4.57
CA VAL A 105 -8.25 -6.40 -5.26
C VAL A 105 -8.06 -7.74 -4.55
N SER A 106 -8.02 -7.74 -3.22
CA SER A 106 -7.83 -8.95 -2.42
C SER A 106 -8.97 -9.96 -2.64
N VAL A 107 -10.23 -9.51 -2.63
CA VAL A 107 -11.39 -10.36 -2.91
C VAL A 107 -11.32 -10.95 -4.33
N LEU A 108 -10.95 -10.14 -5.33
CA LEU A 108 -10.81 -10.63 -6.71
C LEU A 108 -9.70 -11.69 -6.84
N LEU A 109 -8.57 -11.49 -6.16
CA LEU A 109 -7.49 -12.46 -6.12
C LEU A 109 -7.96 -13.78 -5.50
N GLU A 110 -8.70 -13.74 -4.39
CA GLU A 110 -9.25 -14.94 -3.76
C GLU A 110 -10.24 -15.69 -4.67
N GLN A 111 -11.08 -14.98 -5.43
CA GLN A 111 -12.01 -15.58 -6.39
C GLN A 111 -11.32 -16.21 -7.60
N ARG A 112 -10.26 -15.57 -8.11
CA ARG A 112 -9.58 -15.98 -9.35
C ARG A 112 -8.45 -16.98 -9.12
N CYS A 113 -7.86 -16.98 -7.92
CA CYS A 113 -6.82 -17.89 -7.51
C CYS A 113 -7.33 -18.76 -6.36
N PRO A 114 -8.24 -19.72 -6.62
CA PRO A 114 -8.74 -20.59 -5.56
C PRO A 114 -7.58 -21.35 -4.88
N PRO A 115 -7.67 -21.69 -3.58
CA PRO A 115 -6.57 -22.19 -2.74
C PRO A 115 -5.90 -23.50 -3.19
N GLN A 116 -6.30 -24.08 -4.32
CA GLN A 116 -5.84 -25.36 -4.84
C GLN A 116 -4.33 -25.41 -5.07
N VAL A 117 -3.66 -24.25 -5.16
CA VAL A 117 -2.20 -24.12 -5.32
C VAL A 117 -1.45 -24.02 -3.97
N LEU A 118 -2.12 -23.76 -2.84
CA LEU A 118 -1.50 -23.44 -1.54
C LEU A 118 -1.72 -24.49 -0.44
N SER A 119 -1.95 -25.73 -0.85
CA SER A 119 -1.94 -26.97 -0.05
C SER A 119 -3.24 -27.32 0.66
N SER A 120 -3.39 -28.62 0.92
CA SER A 120 -4.39 -29.28 1.76
C SER A 120 -4.49 -28.76 3.21
N TYR A 121 -3.70 -27.75 3.58
CA TYR A 121 -3.66 -27.17 4.91
C TYR A 121 -4.08 -25.70 4.85
N LYS A 122 -5.05 -25.30 5.69
CA LYS A 122 -5.43 -23.91 5.93
C LYS A 122 -4.37 -23.19 6.76
N LEU A 123 -3.15 -23.04 6.23
CA LEU A 123 -2.04 -22.38 6.93
C LEU A 123 -2.06 -20.89 6.67
N VAL A 124 -1.91 -20.11 7.74
CA VAL A 124 -1.62 -18.68 7.66
C VAL A 124 -0.21 -18.45 8.18
N SER A 125 0.67 -18.02 7.28
CA SER A 125 2.04 -17.64 7.63
C SER A 125 2.01 -16.25 8.25
N CYS A 126 2.59 -16.11 9.43
CA CYS A 126 2.68 -14.81 10.12
C CYS A 126 4.13 -14.34 10.13
N ASP A 127 4.36 -13.08 9.78
CA ASP A 127 5.67 -12.45 9.86
C ASP A 127 5.55 -11.04 10.48
N SER A 128 6.65 -10.51 10.99
CA SER A 128 6.68 -9.17 11.58
C SER A 128 7.96 -8.43 11.23
N THR A 129 7.85 -7.12 11.03
CA THR A 129 8.99 -6.29 10.64
C THR A 129 8.89 -4.89 11.23
N PHE A 130 10.04 -4.20 11.30
CA PHE A 130 10.14 -2.81 11.75
C PHE A 130 10.31 -1.87 10.57
N VAL A 131 9.58 -0.75 10.61
CA VAL A 131 9.75 0.36 9.67
C VAL A 131 10.21 1.58 10.45
N SER A 132 11.35 2.14 10.05
CA SER A 132 11.83 3.40 10.61
C SER A 132 11.18 4.57 9.88
N LEU A 133 10.56 5.46 10.63
CA LEU A 133 9.89 6.66 10.15
C LEU A 133 10.46 7.87 10.90
N ALA A 134 10.49 9.03 10.24
CA ALA A 134 10.82 10.26 10.94
C ALA A 134 9.80 10.49 12.07
N ALA A 135 10.27 10.79 13.29
CA ALA A 135 9.41 10.97 14.46
C ALA A 135 8.32 12.03 14.24
N SER A 136 8.64 13.06 13.46
CA SER A 136 7.70 14.13 13.07
C SER A 136 6.48 13.64 12.27
N LEU A 137 6.56 12.48 11.62
CA LEU A 137 5.47 11.90 10.84
C LEU A 137 4.48 11.10 11.69
N LEU A 138 4.85 10.73 12.92
CA LEU A 138 4.06 9.86 13.78
C LEU A 138 3.45 10.62 14.96
N LYS A 139 2.16 10.96 14.85
CA LYS A 139 1.39 11.57 15.95
C LYS A 139 1.25 10.65 17.17
N MET A 140 1.35 9.33 16.95
CA MET A 140 1.15 8.30 17.98
C MET A 140 2.46 7.93 18.72
N GLY A 141 3.59 8.55 18.35
CA GLY A 141 4.91 8.15 18.82
C GLY A 141 5.43 6.85 18.16
N GLY A 142 6.57 6.35 18.65
CA GLY A 142 7.19 5.12 18.13
C GLY A 142 8.33 4.63 19.01
N MET A 143 8.90 3.49 18.63
CA MET A 143 9.95 2.81 19.38
C MET A 143 11.33 3.31 19.00
N ASN A 144 12.18 3.54 19.98
CA ASN A 144 13.61 3.76 19.72
C ASN A 144 14.28 2.38 19.56
N ILE A 145 14.77 2.09 18.36
CA ILE A 145 15.48 0.84 18.03
C ILE A 145 16.87 1.20 17.53
N GLY A 146 17.91 0.55 18.07
CA GLY A 146 19.29 0.78 17.66
C GLY A 146 19.91 2.13 18.05
N VAL A 147 19.18 3.02 18.73
CA VAL A 147 19.70 4.32 19.20
C VAL A 147 19.82 4.33 20.73
N PRO A 148 21.03 4.45 21.30
CA PRO A 148 21.21 4.62 22.74
C PRO A 148 20.53 5.89 23.24
N THR A 149 19.86 5.82 24.38
CA THR A 149 19.06 6.92 24.94
C THR A 149 19.83 8.23 25.08
N ARG A 150 21.14 8.16 25.36
CA ARG A 150 22.05 9.31 25.51
C ARG A 150 22.36 10.06 24.21
N LYS A 151 22.16 9.43 23.04
CA LYS A 151 22.43 10.03 21.71
C LYS A 151 21.15 10.48 21.00
N LYS A 152 20.00 10.45 21.69
CA LYS A 152 18.70 10.80 21.13
C LYS A 152 18.61 12.32 20.91
N LYS A 153 18.19 12.70 19.71
CA LYS A 153 17.71 14.06 19.38
C LYS A 153 16.25 13.96 18.95
N ASP A 154 15.51 15.07 19.05
CA ASP A 154 14.05 15.11 18.78
C ASP A 154 13.65 14.74 17.34
N HIS A 155 14.60 14.70 16.41
CA HIS A 155 14.36 14.36 15.00
C HIS A 155 14.91 12.97 14.61
N HIS A 156 15.37 12.17 15.56
CA HIS A 156 15.78 10.81 15.24
C HIS A 156 14.59 9.98 14.73
N PRO A 157 14.82 9.11 13.73
CA PRO A 157 13.81 8.16 13.31
C PRO A 157 13.35 7.31 14.49
N VAL A 158 12.05 7.06 14.57
CA VAL A 158 11.47 6.07 15.46
C VAL A 158 10.96 4.91 14.60
N ALA A 159 10.95 3.72 15.17
CA ALA A 159 10.48 2.53 14.51
C ALA A 159 9.03 2.22 14.94
N VAL A 160 8.23 1.79 13.98
CA VAL A 160 6.94 1.15 14.21
C VAL A 160 7.09 -0.29 13.76
N LYS A 161 6.55 -1.23 14.52
CA LYS A 161 6.49 -2.63 14.11
C LYS A 161 5.14 -2.88 13.48
N PHE A 162 5.11 -3.73 12.47
CA PHE A 162 3.86 -4.31 12.04
C PHE A 162 4.03 -5.81 11.81
N SER A 163 2.96 -6.54 12.06
CA SER A 163 2.87 -7.97 11.81
C SER A 163 1.74 -8.24 10.85
N VAL A 164 1.91 -9.22 9.97
CA VAL A 164 0.93 -9.59 8.95
C VAL A 164 0.76 -11.10 8.93
N GLY A 165 -0.48 -11.57 8.87
CA GLY A 165 -0.82 -12.95 8.55
C GLY A 165 -1.25 -13.06 7.10
N PHE A 166 -0.62 -13.98 6.37
CA PHE A 166 -0.78 -14.19 4.94
C PHE A 166 -1.11 -15.65 4.65
N ASN A 167 -2.19 -15.91 3.90
CA ASN A 167 -2.62 -17.26 3.56
C ASN A 167 -2.08 -17.76 2.21
N GLY A 168 -1.11 -17.06 1.63
CA GLY A 168 -0.58 -17.35 0.30
C GLY A 168 -1.28 -16.61 -0.84
N ILE A 169 -2.48 -16.04 -0.63
CA ILE A 169 -3.22 -15.25 -1.62
C ILE A 169 -3.39 -13.80 -1.16
N GLY A 170 -3.87 -13.61 0.07
CA GLY A 170 -4.21 -12.32 0.63
C GLY A 170 -3.80 -12.17 2.09
N ILE A 171 -3.83 -10.93 2.55
CA ILE A 171 -3.61 -10.59 3.96
C ILE A 171 -4.89 -10.96 4.73
N LYS A 172 -4.78 -11.85 5.71
CA LYS A 172 -5.87 -12.18 6.63
C LYS A 172 -5.92 -11.23 7.81
N ASN A 173 -4.76 -10.77 8.26
CA ASN A 173 -4.68 -9.73 9.27
C ASN A 173 -3.39 -8.94 9.23
N ALA A 174 -3.48 -7.74 9.77
CA ALA A 174 -2.34 -6.87 10.00
C ALA A 174 -2.53 -6.13 11.32
N ARG A 175 -1.43 -5.96 12.06
CA ARG A 175 -1.43 -5.20 13.31
C ARG A 175 -0.20 -4.31 13.38
N PHE A 176 -0.39 -3.08 13.83
CA PHE A 176 0.68 -2.13 14.09
C PHE A 176 0.96 -2.04 15.59
N TYR A 177 2.24 -1.95 15.93
CA TYR A 177 2.74 -1.88 17.30
C TYR A 177 3.69 -0.70 17.42
N HIS A 178 3.53 0.05 18.49
CA HIS A 178 4.24 1.31 18.69
C HIS A 178 4.81 1.44 20.11
N THR A 179 4.54 0.47 20.99
CA THR A 179 5.04 0.48 22.37
C THR A 179 6.30 -0.39 22.53
N PRO A 180 7.21 -0.06 23.46
CA PRO A 180 8.46 -0.78 23.65
C PRO A 180 8.32 -2.27 23.98
N GLU A 181 7.24 -2.66 24.66
CA GLU A 181 6.97 -4.04 25.07
C GLU A 181 6.75 -4.94 23.85
N GLN A 182 6.18 -4.38 22.78
CA GLN A 182 5.84 -5.08 21.55
C GLN A 182 7.02 -5.18 20.57
N LYS A 183 8.23 -4.83 21.01
CA LYS A 183 9.48 -5.09 20.26
C LYS A 183 9.70 -6.58 20.03
N SER A 184 9.39 -7.41 21.02
CA SER A 184 9.57 -8.87 20.95
C SER A 184 8.65 -9.48 19.88
N ASP A 185 9.22 -10.28 18.97
CA ASP A 185 8.46 -11.04 17.96
C ASP A 185 7.47 -12.01 18.62
N ASP A 186 7.86 -12.69 19.70
CA ASP A 186 6.98 -13.61 20.42
C ASP A 186 5.72 -12.89 20.92
N LEU A 187 5.86 -11.68 21.49
CA LEU A 187 4.71 -10.93 21.99
C LEU A 187 3.85 -10.39 20.85
N SER A 188 4.46 -9.79 19.83
CA SER A 188 3.72 -9.19 18.72
C SER A 188 3.00 -10.25 17.89
N LEU A 189 3.68 -11.34 17.51
CA LEU A 189 3.08 -12.41 16.72
C LEU A 189 2.01 -13.16 17.50
N ARG A 190 2.24 -13.45 18.79
CA ARG A 190 1.21 -14.05 19.66
C ARG A 190 -0.04 -13.17 19.71
N GLN A 191 0.12 -11.86 19.81
CA GLN A 191 -1.00 -10.94 19.79
C GLN A 191 -1.75 -10.97 18.45
N LEU A 192 -1.04 -10.94 17.33
CA LEU A 192 -1.64 -11.06 15.99
C LEU A 192 -2.45 -12.36 15.86
N ILE A 193 -1.87 -13.48 16.30
CA ILE A 193 -2.50 -14.81 16.19
C ILE A 193 -3.75 -14.92 17.08
N ARG A 194 -3.74 -14.32 18.27
CA ARG A 194 -4.87 -14.43 19.22
C ARG A 194 -6.04 -13.51 18.89
N GLU A 195 -5.79 -12.36 18.28
CA GLU A 195 -6.84 -11.39 17.94
C GLU A 195 -7.63 -11.78 16.69
N GLN A 196 -7.14 -12.78 15.95
CA GLN A 196 -7.82 -13.29 14.77
C GLN A 196 -8.75 -14.44 15.15
N ASN A 197 -10.02 -14.31 14.77
CA ASN A 197 -10.87 -15.48 14.61
C ASN A 197 -10.47 -16.16 13.29
N TRP A 198 -9.68 -17.22 13.38
CA TRP A 198 -9.23 -18.02 12.23
C TRP A 198 -10.32 -18.97 11.69
N GLU A 199 -11.56 -18.82 12.16
CA GLU A 199 -12.72 -19.59 11.68
C GLU A 199 -13.23 -18.98 10.38
N ASP A 200 -12.67 -19.48 9.26
CA ASP A 200 -13.28 -19.56 7.92
C ASP A 200 -12.69 -20.77 7.15
#